data_AF-A0A7V4JLY7-F1
#
_entry.id   AF-A0A7V4JLY7-F1
#
_cell.length_a   1.000
_cell.length_b   1.000
_cell.length_c   1.000
_cell.angle_alpha   90.00
_cell.angle_beta   90.00
_cell.angle_gamma   90.00
#
_symmetry.space_group_name_H-M   'P 1'
#
loop_
_entity.id
_entity.type
_entity.pdbx_description
1 polymer ?
#
loop_
_entity_poly.entity_id
_entity_poly.type
_entity_poly.pdbx_seq_one_letter_code
_entity_poly.pdbx_strand_id
1 'polypeptide(L)'
;MVFFFFPSNTCKKDNEFSEVPYAYVDIELNTINELSVIGVGQFILIRPSATYGQIVLYDPYQNVTYPPIGGKFTGKGIILYHYGPDEWHAYDNTCTYLPQTDNAEVTIHKDSLYAVCPKCKSRFFLLDGSPAAGSVAPRPLKQYHTLIDEYGNLLITN
;
A
#
# COMPACT_ATOMS: atom_id res chain seq x y z
N MET A 1 6.51 58.67 20.53
CA MET A 1 7.27 57.44 20.25
C MET A 1 6.25 56.31 20.12
N VAL A 2 6.08 55.79 18.91
CA VAL A 2 4.97 54.90 18.53
C VAL A 2 5.23 53.49 19.06
N PHE A 3 4.30 52.96 19.86
CA PHE A 3 4.30 51.55 20.28
C PHE A 3 3.94 50.66 19.10
N PHE A 4 4.92 49.91 18.59
CA PHE A 4 4.69 48.82 17.63
C PHE A 4 4.22 47.58 18.41
N PHE A 5 2.90 47.33 18.38
CA PHE A 5 2.33 46.03 18.71
C PHE A 5 2.51 45.10 17.51
N PHE A 6 3.40 44.11 17.62
CA PHE A 6 3.43 42.99 16.69
C PHE A 6 2.32 42.00 17.08
N PRO A 7 1.33 41.70 16.22
CA PRO A 7 0.46 40.57 16.46
C PRO A 7 1.28 39.28 16.30
N SER A 8 1.40 38.51 17.37
CA SER A 8 1.88 37.13 17.31
C SER A 8 0.86 36.31 16.55
N ASN A 9 1.16 36.02 15.28
CA ASN A 9 0.51 34.94 14.57
C ASN A 9 0.89 33.62 15.27
N THR A 10 0.06 33.20 16.23
CA THR A 10 0.00 31.81 16.67
C THR A 10 -0.49 31.00 15.48
N CYS A 11 0.46 30.54 14.66
CA CYS A 11 0.22 29.43 13.75
C CYS A 11 0.02 28.21 14.65
N LYS A 12 -1.23 27.85 14.93
CA LYS A 12 -1.51 26.57 15.58
C LYS A 12 -1.00 25.49 14.62
N LYS A 13 0.06 24.78 15.03
CA LYS A 13 0.58 23.60 14.36
C LYS A 13 -0.59 22.62 14.19
N ASP A 14 -1.14 22.63 13.00
CA ASP A 14 -2.17 21.77 12.48
C ASP A 14 -1.67 20.32 12.50
N ASN A 15 -2.60 19.40 12.78
CA ASN A 15 -2.35 17.99 13.05
C ASN A 15 -1.23 17.42 12.18
N GLU A 16 -0.12 17.07 12.83
CA GLU A 16 1.06 16.49 12.21
C GLU A 16 0.69 15.12 11.65
N PHE A 17 0.24 15.09 10.38
CA PHE A 17 0.01 13.85 9.65
C PHE A 17 1.33 13.08 9.65
N SER A 18 1.36 11.95 10.36
CA SER A 18 2.54 11.10 10.40
C SER A 18 2.76 10.50 9.02
N GLU A 19 4.01 10.52 8.55
CA GLU A 19 4.38 9.86 7.31
C GLU A 19 4.31 8.33 7.49
N VAL A 20 3.97 7.62 6.40
CA VAL A 20 4.02 6.16 6.39
C VAL A 20 5.47 5.75 6.68
N PRO A 21 5.74 4.88 7.68
CA PRO A 21 7.08 4.42 7.98
C PRO A 21 7.80 3.89 6.73
N TYR A 22 9.11 4.11 6.66
CA TYR A 22 9.92 3.46 5.64
C TYR A 22 9.86 1.94 5.85
N ALA A 23 9.43 1.22 4.82
CA ALA A 23 9.47 -0.24 4.76
C ALA A 23 10.48 -0.65 3.69
N TYR A 24 11.42 -1.52 4.04
CA TYR A 24 12.30 -2.13 3.04
C TYR A 24 11.48 -3.11 2.21
N VAL A 25 11.59 -2.98 0.88
CA VAL A 25 10.91 -3.81 -0.12
C VAL A 25 11.92 -4.21 -1.16
N ASP A 26 12.10 -5.52 -1.30
CA ASP A 26 12.93 -6.17 -2.30
C ASP A 26 12.31 -7.55 -2.53
N ILE A 27 11.45 -7.62 -3.54
CA ILE A 27 10.63 -8.77 -3.84
C ILE A 27 10.74 -9.03 -5.34
N GLU A 28 10.99 -10.29 -5.68
CA GLU A 28 10.99 -10.80 -7.03
C GLU A 28 9.92 -11.88 -7.12
N LEU A 29 8.95 -11.71 -8.01
CA LEU A 29 7.85 -12.65 -8.23
C LEU A 29 7.81 -13.11 -9.68
N ASN A 30 7.82 -14.41 -9.93
CA ASN A 30 7.67 -14.93 -11.27
C ASN A 30 6.22 -14.79 -11.76
N THR A 31 6.02 -14.07 -12.86
CA THR A 31 4.67 -13.78 -13.38
C THR A 31 3.90 -15.04 -13.82
N ILE A 32 4.61 -16.12 -14.17
CA ILE A 32 4.03 -17.37 -14.68
C ILE A 32 3.82 -18.39 -13.56
N ASN A 33 4.72 -18.47 -12.60
CA ASN A 33 4.66 -19.49 -11.55
C ASN A 33 3.88 -19.01 -10.32
N GLU A 34 4.08 -17.75 -9.92
CA GLU A 34 3.56 -17.23 -8.64
C GLU A 34 2.34 -16.33 -8.85
N LEU A 35 2.28 -15.62 -9.99
CA LEU A 35 1.20 -14.68 -10.29
C LEU A 35 0.24 -15.15 -11.40
N SER A 36 0.39 -16.37 -11.94
CA SER A 36 -0.48 -16.87 -13.02
C SER A 36 -1.95 -17.01 -12.64
N VAL A 37 -2.24 -17.07 -11.34
CA VAL A 37 -3.59 -17.12 -10.79
C VAL A 37 -4.26 -15.74 -10.74
N ILE A 38 -3.51 -14.65 -11.00
CA ILE A 38 -3.98 -13.28 -10.91
C ILE A 38 -4.19 -12.72 -12.31
N GLY A 39 -5.45 -12.65 -12.74
CA GLY A 39 -5.84 -12.03 -14.01
C GLY A 39 -5.73 -10.50 -13.99
N VAL A 40 -5.70 -9.91 -15.18
CA VAL A 40 -5.77 -8.44 -15.34
C VAL A 40 -7.03 -7.91 -14.65
N GLY A 41 -6.90 -6.84 -13.88
CA GLY A 41 -7.98 -6.29 -13.07
C GLY A 41 -8.07 -6.85 -11.64
N GLN A 42 -7.24 -7.84 -11.29
CA GLN A 42 -7.28 -8.48 -9.97
C GLN A 42 -6.14 -8.02 -9.05
N PHE A 43 -6.32 -8.31 -7.76
CA PHE A 43 -5.45 -7.87 -6.68
C PHE A 43 -5.04 -9.05 -5.81
N ILE A 44 -3.82 -8.99 -5.30
CA ILE A 44 -3.30 -9.92 -4.31
C ILE A 44 -2.62 -9.14 -3.17
N LEU A 45 -2.71 -9.65 -1.95
CA LEU A 45 -2.02 -9.07 -0.80
C LEU A 45 -0.70 -9.81 -0.55
N ILE A 46 0.40 -9.07 -0.51
CA ILE A 46 1.68 -9.57 -0.04
C ILE A 46 1.81 -9.22 1.43
N ARG A 47 2.12 -10.22 2.26
CA ARG A 47 2.32 -10.07 3.70
C ARG A 47 3.67 -10.63 4.13
N PRO A 48 4.31 -10.06 5.16
CA PRO A 48 5.53 -10.64 5.71
C PRO A 48 5.22 -12.01 6.34
N SER A 49 6.11 -12.98 6.14
CA SER A 49 6.05 -14.27 6.82
C SER A 49 6.72 -14.19 8.19
N ALA A 50 6.35 -15.11 9.10
CA ALA A 50 7.07 -15.27 10.38
C ALA A 50 8.51 -15.78 10.17
N THR A 51 8.78 -16.42 9.03
CA THR A 51 10.11 -16.85 8.63
C THR A 51 10.86 -15.68 7.98
N TYR A 52 12.06 -15.39 8.48
CA TYR A 52 12.90 -14.34 7.92
C TYR A 52 13.19 -14.57 6.43
N GLY A 53 13.05 -13.52 5.62
CA GLY A 53 13.32 -13.57 4.18
C GLY A 53 12.23 -14.26 3.37
N GLN A 54 11.04 -14.47 3.94
CA GLN A 54 9.88 -14.99 3.23
C GLN A 54 8.70 -14.02 3.28
N ILE A 55 7.90 -14.08 2.22
CA ILE A 55 6.60 -13.41 2.11
C ILE A 55 5.52 -14.43 1.83
N VAL A 56 4.28 -14.02 2.05
CA VAL A 56 3.09 -14.82 1.80
C VAL A 56 2.15 -14.03 0.90
N LEU A 57 1.67 -14.69 -0.16
CA LEU A 57 0.65 -14.15 -1.03
C LEU A 57 -0.73 -14.58 -0.52
N TYR A 58 -1.68 -13.64 -0.48
CA TYR A 58 -3.05 -13.87 -0.07
C TYR A 58 -4.03 -13.30 -1.08
N ASP A 59 -4.87 -14.18 -1.65
CA ASP A 59 -5.98 -13.81 -2.53
C ASP A 59 -7.23 -13.51 -1.67
N PRO A 60 -7.67 -12.22 -1.60
CA PRO A 60 -8.83 -11.83 -0.82
C PRO A 60 -10.17 -12.25 -1.46
N TYR A 61 -10.19 -12.57 -2.75
CA TYR A 61 -11.40 -12.95 -3.48
C TYR A 61 -11.69 -14.45 -3.31
N GLN A 62 -10.68 -15.29 -3.45
CA GLN A 62 -10.79 -16.73 -3.19
C GLN A 62 -10.62 -17.09 -1.70
N ASN A 63 -10.16 -16.13 -0.89
CA ASN A 63 -9.78 -16.34 0.51
C ASN A 63 -8.74 -17.46 0.67
N VAL A 64 -7.72 -17.44 -0.19
CA VAL A 64 -6.64 -18.43 -0.25
C VAL A 64 -5.32 -17.78 0.13
N THR A 65 -4.53 -18.49 0.93
CA THR A 65 -3.15 -18.13 1.26
C THR A 65 -2.21 -19.10 0.55
N TYR A 66 -1.29 -18.60 -0.25
CA TYR A 66 -0.31 -19.41 -0.97
C TYR A 66 0.88 -19.76 -0.07
N PRO A 67 1.63 -20.82 -0.39
CA PRO A 67 2.85 -21.16 0.34
C PRO A 67 3.83 -19.98 0.41
N PRO A 68 4.60 -19.83 1.50
CA PRO A 68 5.62 -18.79 1.59
C PRO A 68 6.66 -18.93 0.48
N ILE A 69 7.03 -17.79 -0.11
CA ILE A 69 8.05 -17.67 -1.15
C ILE A 69 9.16 -16.73 -0.68
N GLY A 70 10.30 -16.76 -1.37
CA GLY A 70 11.42 -15.87 -1.07
C GLY A 70 11.03 -14.41 -1.30
N GLY A 71 11.44 -13.52 -0.40
CA GLY A 71 11.18 -12.10 -0.53
C GLY A 71 11.41 -11.37 0.78
N LYS A 72 11.89 -10.13 0.71
CA LYS A 72 12.22 -9.36 1.91
C LYS A 72 11.35 -8.11 1.99
N PHE A 73 10.52 -8.08 3.03
CA PHE A 73 9.59 -6.99 3.29
C PHE A 73 9.48 -6.71 4.80
N THR A 74 9.53 -5.45 5.21
CA THR A 74 9.47 -5.05 6.64
C THR A 74 8.25 -4.21 7.02
N GLY A 75 7.28 -4.04 6.13
CA GLY A 75 6.05 -3.28 6.38
C GLY A 75 4.86 -4.15 6.81
N LYS A 76 3.67 -3.56 6.81
CA LYS A 76 2.41 -4.25 7.19
C LYS A 76 1.83 -5.12 6.06
N GLY A 77 2.04 -4.71 4.82
CA GLY A 77 1.71 -5.49 3.62
C GLY A 77 1.77 -4.62 2.37
N ILE A 78 1.67 -5.28 1.22
CA ILE A 78 1.59 -4.64 -0.09
C ILE A 78 0.31 -5.11 -0.78
N ILE A 79 -0.42 -4.18 -1.39
CA ILE A 79 -1.48 -4.48 -2.34
C ILE A 79 -0.84 -4.49 -3.72
N LEU A 80 -0.79 -5.66 -4.33
CA LEU A 80 -0.31 -5.82 -5.70
C LEU A 80 -1.52 -5.90 -6.64
N TYR A 81 -1.56 -4.98 -7.60
CA TYR A 81 -2.60 -4.85 -8.60
C TYR A 81 -2.06 -5.23 -9.98
N HIS A 82 -2.69 -6.20 -10.64
CA HIS A 82 -2.45 -6.49 -12.05
C HIS A 82 -3.25 -5.51 -12.92
N TYR A 83 -2.66 -4.36 -13.23
CA TYR A 83 -3.34 -3.25 -13.91
C TYR A 83 -3.62 -3.58 -15.38
N GLY A 84 -2.61 -4.11 -16.08
CA GLY A 84 -2.64 -4.45 -17.50
C GLY A 84 -1.76 -5.65 -17.80
N PRO A 85 -1.70 -6.14 -19.06
CA PRO A 85 -1.02 -7.39 -19.42
C PRO A 85 0.42 -7.54 -18.89
N ASP A 86 1.17 -6.44 -18.86
CA ASP A 86 2.56 -6.38 -18.36
C ASP A 86 2.73 -5.20 -17.38
N GLU A 87 1.63 -4.74 -16.79
CA GLU A 87 1.60 -3.55 -15.94
C GLU A 87 1.07 -3.90 -14.57
N TRP A 88 1.90 -3.65 -13.56
CA TRP A 88 1.61 -3.94 -12.17
C TRP A 88 1.73 -2.66 -11.35
N HIS A 89 0.90 -2.53 -10.33
CA HIS A 89 1.04 -1.46 -9.34
C HIS A 89 1.11 -2.07 -7.95
N ALA A 90 2.10 -1.67 -7.18
CA ALA A 90 2.30 -2.12 -5.82
C ALA A 90 2.09 -0.95 -4.86
N TYR A 91 1.18 -1.09 -3.90
CA TYR A 91 0.88 -0.05 -2.91
C TYR A 91 1.13 -0.56 -1.50
N ASP A 92 1.72 0.26 -0.65
CA ASP A 92 1.74 0.00 0.79
C ASP A 92 0.30 -0.05 1.31
N ASN A 93 -0.03 -1.09 2.07
CA ASN A 93 -1.38 -1.23 2.61
C ASN A 93 -1.61 -0.36 3.87
N THR A 94 -0.69 0.50 4.28
CA THR A 94 -0.84 1.35 5.46
C THR A 94 -1.63 2.62 5.14
N CYS A 95 -2.68 2.89 5.92
CA CYS A 95 -3.45 4.12 5.81
C CYS A 95 -2.60 5.36 6.12
N THR A 96 -2.68 6.37 5.24
CA THR A 96 -1.88 7.60 5.33
C THR A 96 -2.39 8.63 6.34
N TYR A 97 -3.55 8.41 6.97
CA TYR A 97 -4.08 9.31 8.00
C TYR A 97 -3.43 9.07 9.37
N LEU A 98 -3.28 7.80 9.78
CA LEU A 98 -2.77 7.39 11.09
C LEU A 98 -1.87 6.14 10.94
N PRO A 99 -0.76 6.24 10.19
CA PRO A 99 0.01 5.06 9.80
C PRO A 99 0.68 4.32 10.96
N GLN A 100 0.95 5.02 12.07
CA GLN A 100 1.56 4.45 13.28
C GLN A 100 0.56 3.69 14.16
N THR A 101 -0.73 3.74 13.86
CA THR A 101 -1.73 3.08 14.69
C THR A 101 -1.83 1.59 14.37
N ASP A 102 -2.10 0.79 15.40
CA ASP A 102 -2.42 -0.62 15.21
C ASP A 102 -3.68 -0.77 14.34
N ASN A 103 -3.66 -1.74 13.43
CA ASN A 103 -4.74 -1.99 12.47
C ASN A 103 -4.99 -0.82 11.48
N ALA A 104 -3.93 -0.07 11.11
CA ALA A 104 -3.97 0.94 10.06
C ALA A 104 -3.97 0.36 8.64
N GLU A 105 -3.89 -0.96 8.49
CA GLU A 105 -3.89 -1.67 7.22
C GLU A 105 -5.24 -1.49 6.52
N VAL A 106 -5.20 -1.06 5.27
CA VAL A 106 -6.36 -0.98 4.40
C VAL A 106 -6.64 -2.36 3.80
N THR A 107 -7.93 -2.67 3.65
CA THR A 107 -8.40 -3.94 3.08
C THR A 107 -9.11 -3.68 1.76
N ILE A 108 -8.93 -4.57 0.78
CA ILE A 108 -9.60 -4.46 -0.52
C ILE A 108 -11.11 -4.65 -0.32
N HIS A 109 -11.91 -3.72 -0.85
CA HIS A 109 -13.36 -3.80 -0.84
C HIS A 109 -13.84 -4.89 -1.81
N LYS A 110 -15.04 -5.44 -1.59
CA LYS A 110 -15.62 -6.52 -2.41
C LYS A 110 -15.77 -6.17 -3.89
N ASP A 111 -15.88 -4.88 -4.20
CA ASP A 111 -16.02 -4.37 -5.58
C ASP A 111 -14.65 -4.14 -6.25
N SER A 112 -13.56 -4.50 -5.59
CA SER A 112 -12.15 -4.47 -6.03
C SER A 112 -11.59 -3.13 -6.52
N LEU A 113 -12.37 -2.04 -6.59
CA LEU A 113 -11.84 -0.73 -7.01
C LEU A 113 -11.22 0.08 -5.87
N TYR A 114 -11.58 -0.24 -4.62
CA TYR A 114 -11.19 0.53 -3.46
C TYR A 114 -10.48 -0.31 -2.40
N ALA A 115 -9.45 0.27 -1.79
CA ALA A 115 -8.97 -0.13 -0.48
C ALA A 115 -9.66 0.71 0.61
N VAL A 116 -10.04 0.09 1.72
CA VAL A 116 -10.77 0.76 2.81
C VAL A 116 -9.99 0.62 4.10
N CYS A 117 -9.73 1.76 4.76
CA CYS A 117 -9.17 1.76 6.11
C CYS A 117 -10.27 1.40 7.13
N PRO A 118 -10.12 0.34 7.93
CA PRO A 118 -11.13 -0.04 8.92
C PRO A 118 -11.27 0.99 10.06
N LYS A 119 -10.23 1.80 10.32
CA LYS A 119 -10.18 2.79 11.40
C LYS A 119 -10.87 4.10 11.05
N CYS A 120 -10.38 4.79 10.01
CA CYS A 120 -10.87 6.12 9.64
C CYS A 120 -11.90 6.10 8.50
N LYS A 121 -12.23 4.92 7.96
CA LYS A 121 -13.18 4.71 6.85
C LYS A 121 -12.79 5.40 5.53
N SER A 122 -11.60 6.00 5.46
CA SER A 122 -11.03 6.48 4.20
C SER A 122 -10.97 5.37 3.17
N ARG A 123 -11.31 5.73 1.94
CA ARG A 123 -11.29 4.85 0.78
C ARG A 123 -10.21 5.35 -0.16
N PHE A 124 -9.45 4.44 -0.75
CA PHE A 124 -8.40 4.75 -1.70
C PHE A 124 -8.70 4.03 -3.00
N PHE A 125 -8.67 4.74 -4.12
CA PHE A 125 -8.75 4.12 -5.43
C PHE A 125 -7.51 3.26 -5.66
N LEU A 126 -7.69 2.00 -6.04
CA LEU A 126 -6.54 1.13 -6.32
C LEU A 126 -5.95 1.34 -7.72
N LEU A 127 -6.61 2.13 -8.57
CA LEU A 127 -6.08 2.55 -9.86
C LEU A 127 -4.82 3.42 -9.70
N ASP A 128 -4.81 4.34 -8.74
CA ASP A 128 -3.75 5.34 -8.57
C ASP A 128 -3.37 5.62 -7.10
N GLY A 129 -3.93 4.88 -6.15
CA GLY A 129 -3.74 5.06 -4.72
C GLY A 129 -4.45 6.28 -4.12
N SER A 130 -5.15 7.11 -4.91
CA SER A 130 -5.70 8.40 -4.46
C SER A 130 -6.86 8.23 -3.47
N PRO A 131 -7.00 9.12 -2.47
CA PRO A 131 -8.13 9.08 -1.55
C PRO A 131 -9.42 9.48 -2.27
N ALA A 132 -10.48 8.69 -2.10
CA ALA A 132 -11.80 8.99 -2.64
C ALA A 132 -12.43 10.19 -1.93
N ALA A 133 -13.33 10.89 -2.62
CA ALA A 133 -14.08 12.01 -2.06
C ALA A 133 -14.75 11.63 -0.72
N GLY A 134 -14.57 12.50 0.28
CA GLY A 134 -15.06 12.30 1.64
C GLY A 134 -14.14 11.47 2.56
N SER A 135 -12.98 11.01 2.07
CA SER A 135 -11.97 10.35 2.91
C SER A 135 -11.30 11.32 3.85
N VAL A 136 -10.94 10.84 5.04
CA VAL A 136 -10.20 11.62 6.05
C VAL A 136 -8.71 11.66 5.73
N ALA A 137 -8.20 10.60 5.08
CA ALA A 137 -6.82 10.50 4.65
C ALA A 137 -6.54 11.50 3.51
N PRO A 138 -5.57 12.43 3.67
CA PRO A 138 -5.34 13.50 2.69
C PRO A 138 -4.34 13.11 1.60
N ARG A 139 -3.61 11.99 1.76
CA ARG A 139 -2.53 11.57 0.85
C ARG A 139 -2.86 10.23 0.20
N PRO A 140 -2.42 10.00 -1.05
CA PRO A 140 -2.54 8.70 -1.70
C PRO A 140 -1.76 7.62 -0.93
N LEU A 141 -2.09 6.36 -1.16
CA LEU A 141 -1.27 5.23 -0.69
C LEU A 141 0.16 5.35 -1.25
N LYS A 142 1.16 4.96 -0.46
CA LYS A 142 2.54 4.93 -0.93
C LYS A 142 2.65 3.87 -2.03
N GLN A 143 3.05 4.26 -3.23
CA GLN A 143 3.31 3.34 -4.34
C GLN A 143 4.79 2.92 -4.33
N TYR A 144 5.02 1.63 -4.58
CA TYR A 144 6.34 1.03 -4.78
C TYR A 144 6.66 0.96 -6.27
N HIS A 145 7.95 0.98 -6.60
CA HIS A 145 8.38 0.80 -7.97
C HIS A 145 8.21 -0.66 -8.39
N THR A 146 7.66 -0.87 -9.58
CA THR A 146 7.42 -2.18 -10.18
C THR A 146 8.03 -2.24 -11.56
N LEU A 147 8.77 -3.32 -11.83
CA LEU A 147 9.41 -3.56 -13.12
C LEU A 147 9.29 -5.04 -13.47
N ILE A 148 8.99 -5.38 -14.73
CA ILE A 148 9.16 -6.74 -15.22
C ILE A 148 10.53 -6.84 -15.88
N ASP A 149 11.33 -7.81 -15.45
CA ASP A 149 12.65 -8.09 -16.04
C ASP A 149 12.54 -8.88 -17.37
N GLU A 150 13.68 -9.14 -18.01
CA GLU A 150 13.75 -9.89 -19.27
C GLU A 150 13.34 -11.37 -19.16
N TYR A 151 13.27 -11.91 -17.94
CA TYR A 151 12.90 -13.29 -17.63
C TYR A 151 11.43 -13.43 -17.23
N GLY A 152 10.68 -12.32 -17.18
CA GLY A 152 9.28 -12.29 -16.77
C GLY A 152 9.09 -12.32 -15.25
N ASN A 153 10.08 -11.89 -14.48
CA ASN A 153 9.92 -11.67 -13.04
C ASN A 153 9.49 -10.23 -12.77
N LEU A 154 8.46 -10.06 -11.95
CA LEU A 154 8.04 -8.80 -11.39
C LEU A 154 8.92 -8.47 -10.19
N LEU A 155 9.69 -7.38 -10.31
CA LEU A 155 10.49 -6.78 -9.27
C LEU A 155 9.67 -5.68 -8.58
N ILE A 156 9.61 -5.71 -7.24
CA ILE A 156 8.99 -4.68 -6.41
C ILE A 156 10.07 -4.09 -5.49
N THR A 157 10.31 -2.78 -5.61
CA THR A 157 11.37 -2.05 -4.91
C THR A 157 10.87 -0.71 -4.35
N ASN A 158 11.64 -0.10 -3.44
CA ASN A 158 11.34 1.24 -2.92
C ASN A 158 11.60 2.35 -3.94
#